data_AF-A0A355TXY1-F1
#
_entry.id   AF-A0A355TXY1-F1
#
_cell.length_a   1.000
_cell.length_b   1.000
_cell.length_c   1.000
_cell.angle_alpha   90.00
_cell.angle_beta   90.00
_cell.angle_gamma   90.00
#
_symmetry.space_group_name_H-M   'P 1'
#
loop_
_entity.id
_entity.type
_entity.pdbx_description
1 polymer ?
#
loop_
_entity_poly.entity_id
_entity_poly.type
_entity_poly.pdbx_seq_one_letter_code
_entity_poly.pdbx_strand_id
1 'polypeptide(L)'
;MFENIGGKIKKLAIVITIIGIIISFIIGIMLSNEFGLLGIIVILGGSLLSWIGSFLLYGFGEIIDLLRKISGETSETDNEKLYEVDNTSYETNNAKIHKTGDDLSNAESKDLWTCPQCNKKNKYIDKGNPECSHCGWKL
;
A
#
# COMPACT_ATOMS: atom_id res chain seq x y z
N MET A 1 7.42 -20.84 5.66
CA MET A 1 7.62 -20.55 7.12
C MET A 1 7.42 -19.07 7.49
N PHE A 2 7.94 -18.12 6.69
CA PHE A 2 7.60 -16.70 6.78
C PHE A 2 6.48 -16.31 5.79
N GLU A 3 5.46 -17.16 5.64
CA GLU A 3 4.29 -16.80 4.85
C GLU A 3 3.43 -15.82 5.66
N ASN A 4 2.96 -14.75 4.99
CA ASN A 4 2.05 -13.75 5.55
C ASN A 4 2.61 -12.96 6.76
N ILE A 5 3.83 -12.41 6.64
CA ILE A 5 4.41 -11.52 7.67
C ILE A 5 3.53 -10.28 7.91
N GLY A 6 3.10 -9.57 6.85
CA GLY A 6 2.32 -8.35 7.05
C GLY A 6 0.95 -8.63 7.65
N GLY A 7 0.29 -9.73 7.28
CA GLY A 7 -0.94 -10.20 7.94
C GLY A 7 -0.78 -10.44 9.46
N LYS A 8 0.36 -10.97 9.91
CA LYS A 8 0.65 -11.13 11.35
C LYS A 8 0.91 -9.79 12.04
N ILE A 9 1.61 -8.87 11.38
CA ILE A 9 1.89 -7.52 11.90
C ILE A 9 0.58 -6.73 12.06
N LYS A 10 -0.34 -6.82 11.08
CA LYS A 10 -1.67 -6.20 11.15
C LYS A 10 -2.47 -6.70 12.36
N LYS A 11 -2.44 -8.01 12.64
CA LYS A 11 -3.09 -8.57 13.83
C LYS A 11 -2.41 -8.15 15.13
N LEU A 12 -1.07 -8.11 15.14
CA LEU A 12 -0.30 -7.66 16.29
C LEU A 12 -0.61 -6.18 16.62
N ALA A 13 -0.78 -5.34 15.60
CA ALA A 13 -1.13 -3.94 15.74
C ALA A 13 -2.39 -3.78 16.61
N ILE A 14 -3.47 -4.49 16.25
CA ILE A 14 -4.74 -4.47 16.98
C ILE A 14 -4.57 -4.92 18.44
N VAL A 15 -3.79 -5.99 18.66
CA VAL A 15 -3.53 -6.51 20.01
C VAL A 15 -2.77 -5.49 20.86
N ILE A 16 -1.73 -4.86 20.28
CA ILE A 16 -0.94 -3.82 20.95
C ILE A 16 -1.81 -2.60 21.29
N THR A 17 -2.73 -2.20 20.41
CA THR A 17 -3.66 -1.10 20.68
C THR A 17 -4.52 -1.37 21.91
N ILE A 18 -5.12 -2.56 21.98
CA ILE A 18 -6.01 -2.94 23.08
C ILE A 18 -5.22 -2.94 24.38
N ILE A 19 -4.03 -3.54 24.38
CA ILE A 19 -3.14 -3.57 25.56
C ILE A 19 -2.72 -2.14 25.95
N GLY A 20 -2.36 -1.30 24.98
CA GLY A 20 -1.96 0.09 25.20
C GLY A 20 -3.05 0.91 25.86
N ILE A 21 -4.30 0.78 25.39
CA ILE A 21 -5.46 1.45 26.01
C ILE A 21 -5.63 0.99 27.46
N ILE A 22 -5.58 -0.32 27.73
CA ILE A 22 -5.73 -0.85 29.09
C ILE A 22 -4.64 -0.29 30.03
N ILE A 23 -3.39 -0.28 29.57
CA ILE A 23 -2.27 0.26 30.34
C ILE A 23 -2.45 1.76 30.60
N SER A 24 -2.87 2.53 29.59
CA SER A 24 -3.16 3.97 29.77
C SER A 24 -4.26 4.23 30.79
N PHE A 25 -5.28 3.39 30.87
CA PHE A 25 -6.31 3.50 31.90
C PHE A 25 -5.75 3.24 33.30
N ILE A 26 -4.94 2.18 33.49
CA ILE A 26 -4.35 1.85 34.79
C ILE A 26 -3.44 2.98 35.28
N ILE A 27 -2.52 3.43 34.43
CA ILE A 27 -1.57 4.51 34.76
C ILE A 27 -2.32 5.82 34.99
N GLY A 28 -3.30 6.12 34.14
CA GLY A 28 -4.12 7.32 34.26
C GLY A 28 -4.92 7.41 35.56
N ILE A 29 -5.52 6.29 36.00
CA ILE A 29 -6.24 6.23 37.28
C ILE A 29 -5.28 6.40 38.46
N MET A 30 -4.11 5.73 38.43
CA MET A 30 -3.09 5.88 39.46
C MET A 30 -2.62 7.34 39.59
N LEU A 31 -2.31 7.99 38.46
CA LEU A 31 -1.87 9.39 38.43
C LEU A 31 -2.98 10.37 38.82
N SER A 32 -4.25 10.05 38.53
CA SER A 32 -5.37 10.94 38.83
C SER A 32 -5.56 11.15 40.34
N ASN A 33 -5.18 10.16 41.16
CA ASN A 33 -5.26 10.26 42.63
C ASN A 33 -4.32 11.34 43.20
N GLU A 34 -3.17 11.58 42.56
CA GLU A 34 -2.16 12.54 43.04
C GLU A 34 -2.16 13.83 42.20
N PHE A 35 -2.41 13.73 40.90
CA PHE A 35 -2.30 14.80 39.91
C PHE A 35 -3.51 14.77 38.97
N GLY A 36 -4.73 14.92 39.50
CA GLY A 36 -6.01 14.75 38.78
C GLY A 36 -6.06 15.18 37.30
N LEU A 37 -5.58 16.40 36.98
CA LEU A 37 -5.50 16.88 35.59
C LEU A 37 -4.52 16.09 34.71
N LEU A 38 -3.35 15.74 35.25
CA LEU A 38 -2.33 14.97 34.55
C LEU A 38 -2.83 13.55 34.24
N GLY A 39 -3.55 12.93 35.18
CA GLY A 39 -4.16 11.62 34.99
C GLY A 39 -5.13 11.59 33.81
N ILE A 40 -6.00 12.60 33.70
CA ILE A 40 -6.96 12.73 32.59
C ILE A 40 -6.23 12.92 31.24
N ILE A 41 -5.19 13.75 31.21
CA ILE A 41 -4.37 13.95 30.01
C ILE A 41 -3.71 12.64 29.56
N VAL A 42 -3.23 11.82 30.50
CA VAL A 42 -2.62 10.52 30.19
C VAL A 42 -3.63 9.51 29.66
N ILE A 43 -4.87 9.50 30.17
CA ILE A 43 -5.93 8.62 29.65
C ILE A 43 -6.28 9.00 28.21
N LEU A 44 -6.54 10.28 27.96
CA LEU A 44 -6.93 10.78 26.64
C LEU A 44 -5.77 10.70 25.66
N GLY A 45 -4.60 11.21 26.05
CA GLY A 45 -3.38 11.20 25.24
C GLY A 45 -2.90 9.79 24.96
N GLY A 46 -2.91 8.90 25.95
CA GLY A 46 -2.51 7.50 25.78
C GLY A 46 -3.46 6.69 24.88
N SER A 47 -4.76 6.98 24.95
CA SER A 47 -5.74 6.38 24.02
C SER A 47 -5.55 6.88 22.59
N LEU A 48 -5.32 8.18 22.40
CA LEU A 48 -5.03 8.77 21.09
C LEU A 48 -3.70 8.25 20.51
N LEU A 49 -2.68 8.12 21.34
CA LEU A 49 -1.37 7.61 20.93
C LEU A 49 -1.42 6.11 20.58
N SER A 50 -2.19 5.33 21.33
CA SER A 50 -2.46 3.92 21.01
C SER A 50 -3.22 3.83 19.69
N TRP A 51 -4.23 4.67 19.47
CA TRP A 51 -4.98 4.73 18.22
C TRP A 51 -4.08 5.07 17.03
N ILE A 52 -3.28 6.15 17.08
CA ILE A 52 -2.39 6.53 15.98
C ILE A 52 -1.30 5.47 15.73
N GLY A 53 -0.75 4.88 16.79
CA GLY A 53 0.22 3.79 16.68
C GLY A 53 -0.35 2.56 15.98
N SER A 54 -1.65 2.31 16.13
CA SER A 54 -2.36 1.24 15.42
C SER A 54 -2.34 1.44 13.91
N PHE A 55 -2.61 2.66 13.44
CA PHE A 55 -2.58 2.98 12.01
C PHE A 55 -1.17 2.86 11.45
N LEU A 56 -0.16 3.30 12.21
CA LEU A 56 1.23 3.20 11.79
C LEU A 56 1.68 1.74 11.67
N LEU A 57 1.43 0.91 12.69
CA LEU A 57 1.78 -0.52 12.62
C LEU A 57 0.98 -1.26 11.53
N TYR A 58 -0.32 -0.96 11.40
CA TYR A 58 -1.15 -1.55 10.37
C TYR A 58 -0.65 -1.16 8.97
N GLY A 59 -0.39 0.13 8.75
CA GLY A 59 0.15 0.66 7.50
C GLY A 59 1.52 0.06 7.17
N PHE A 60 2.38 -0.10 8.17
CA PHE A 60 3.67 -0.79 8.01
C PHE A 60 3.48 -2.26 7.57
N GLY A 61 2.50 -2.96 8.16
CA GLY A 61 2.13 -4.31 7.73
C GLY A 61 1.65 -4.36 6.27
N GLU A 62 0.88 -3.38 5.83
CA GLU A 62 0.42 -3.27 4.43
C GLU A 62 1.58 -3.01 3.46
N ILE A 63 2.50 -2.11 3.82
CA ILE A 63 3.67 -1.77 2.98
C ILE A 63 4.57 -3.00 2.79
N ILE A 64 4.81 -3.78 3.85
CA ILE A 64 5.61 -5.01 3.76
C ILE A 64 4.95 -6.03 2.84
N ASP A 65 3.63 -6.21 2.95
CA ASP A 65 2.90 -7.14 2.07
C ASP A 65 2.99 -6.69 0.60
N LEU A 66 2.87 -5.39 0.33
CA LEU A 66 3.04 -4.82 -1.02
C LEU A 66 4.46 -5.01 -1.56
N LEU A 67 5.48 -4.73 -0.75
CA LEU A 67 6.88 -4.91 -1.13
C LEU A 67 7.19 -6.37 -1.48
N ARG A 68 6.64 -7.30 -0.69
CA ARG A 68 6.78 -8.73 -0.97
C ARG A 68 6.11 -9.16 -2.26
N LYS A 69 4.93 -8.60 -2.56
CA LYS A 69 4.24 -8.87 -3.83
C LYS A 69 5.08 -8.42 -5.03
N ILE A 70 5.68 -7.24 -4.96
CA ILE A 70 6.58 -6.71 -6.00
C ILE A 70 7.82 -7.60 -6.14
N SER A 71 8.42 -8.03 -5.02
CA SER A 71 9.59 -8.91 -5.05
C SER A 71 9.30 -10.31 -5.60
N GLY A 72 8.08 -10.83 -5.37
CA GLY A 72 7.66 -12.15 -5.84
C GLY A 72 7.38 -12.21 -7.35
N GLU A 73 7.09 -11.07 -7.99
CA GLU A 73 6.97 -10.98 -9.46
C GLU A 73 8.34 -10.85 -10.15
N THR A 74 9.41 -10.55 -9.41
CA THR A 74 10.78 -10.41 -9.95
C THR A 74 11.62 -11.69 -9.77
N SER A 75 11.12 -12.69 -9.02
CA SER A 75 11.92 -13.84 -8.58
C SER A 75 12.04 -15.01 -9.56
N GLU A 76 11.86 -14.82 -10.87
CA GLU A 76 12.35 -15.80 -11.86
C GLU A 76 13.76 -15.46 -12.38
N THR A 77 14.37 -14.34 -11.93
CA THR A 77 15.79 -14.09 -12.21
C THR A 77 16.43 -13.27 -11.08
N ASP A 78 17.30 -13.95 -10.34
CA ASP A 78 18.42 -13.41 -9.57
C ASP A 78 18.13 -12.54 -8.33
N ASN A 79 17.80 -13.24 -7.26
CA ASN A 79 18.05 -12.86 -5.87
C ASN A 79 19.54 -12.58 -5.57
N GLU A 80 19.93 -11.31 -5.35
CA GLU A 80 20.91 -10.93 -4.29
C GLU A 80 21.02 -9.41 -4.00
N LYS A 81 20.48 -8.48 -4.81
CA LYS A 81 20.72 -7.03 -4.59
C LYS A 81 19.47 -6.18 -4.35
N LEU A 82 18.73 -6.43 -3.27
CA LEU A 82 17.68 -5.49 -2.84
C LEU A 82 17.61 -5.29 -1.33
N TYR A 83 18.78 -5.22 -0.69
CA TYR A 83 18.96 -4.56 0.60
C TYR A 83 19.86 -3.35 0.42
N GLU A 84 19.48 -2.45 -0.47
CA GLU A 84 19.98 -1.07 -0.47
C GLU A 84 18.85 -0.19 -1.01
N VAL A 85 17.83 0.02 -0.18
CA VAL A 85 16.89 1.11 -0.42
C VAL A 85 17.60 2.38 0.02
N ASP A 86 18.23 3.00 -0.96
CA ASP A 86 18.73 4.37 -0.91
C ASP A 86 17.64 5.30 -0.38
N ASN A 87 18.02 6.09 0.62
CA ASN A 87 17.21 7.13 1.22
C ASN A 87 17.14 8.31 0.24
N THR A 88 16.34 8.23 -0.82
CA THR A 88 16.08 9.39 -1.67
C THR A 88 14.59 9.59 -1.93
N SER A 89 14.11 10.75 -1.50
CA SER A 89 12.86 11.43 -1.88
C SER A 89 11.57 11.10 -1.10
N TYR A 90 11.50 11.63 0.13
CA TYR A 90 10.48 12.66 0.31
C TYR A 90 10.92 13.88 -0.52
N GLU A 91 10.26 14.14 -1.63
CA GLU A 91 9.93 15.47 -2.13
C GLU A 91 9.06 15.23 -3.38
N THR A 92 7.75 15.44 -3.25
CA THR A 92 7.09 16.67 -3.69
C THR A 92 7.43 17.02 -5.13
N ASN A 93 6.40 17.12 -5.98
CA ASN A 93 6.19 18.14 -7.03
C ASN A 93 5.22 17.54 -8.09
N ASN A 94 4.09 18.12 -8.48
CA ASN A 94 3.37 19.32 -8.07
C ASN A 94 1.97 19.26 -8.69
N ALA A 95 1.00 19.85 -7.96
CA ALA A 95 -0.04 20.79 -8.42
C ALA A 95 -0.27 20.92 -9.94
N LYS A 96 -1.47 21.06 -10.49
CA LYS A 96 -2.83 21.38 -10.01
C LYS A 96 -3.67 21.32 -11.29
N ILE A 97 -4.80 20.61 -11.33
CA ILE A 97 -6.00 21.12 -12.00
C ILE A 97 -7.21 20.72 -11.14
N HIS A 98 -7.79 21.70 -10.46
CA HIS A 98 -9.15 21.61 -9.94
C HIS A 98 -10.13 21.41 -11.11
N LYS A 99 -11.10 20.51 -10.95
CA LYS A 99 -12.53 20.81 -10.72
C LYS A 99 -13.37 19.57 -11.04
N THR A 100 -14.18 19.18 -10.05
CA THR A 100 -15.61 18.89 -10.13
C THR A 100 -16.13 17.93 -11.21
N GLY A 101 -16.93 16.96 -10.76
CA GLY A 101 -18.06 16.45 -11.54
C GLY A 101 -17.98 14.97 -11.88
N ASP A 102 -18.81 14.20 -11.19
CA ASP A 102 -19.85 13.35 -11.76
C ASP A 102 -19.49 12.39 -12.90
N ASP A 103 -19.74 11.11 -12.62
CA ASP A 103 -20.35 10.09 -13.50
C ASP A 103 -19.80 9.83 -14.92
N LEU A 104 -20.12 8.61 -15.37
CA LEU A 104 -20.22 8.19 -16.77
C LEU A 104 -18.96 7.60 -17.42
N SER A 105 -18.89 6.27 -17.30
CA SER A 105 -18.87 5.32 -18.41
C SER A 105 -18.66 5.85 -19.84
N ASN A 106 -17.87 5.05 -20.58
CA ASN A 106 -17.98 4.82 -22.02
C ASN A 106 -17.22 5.79 -22.95
N ALA A 107 -16.00 5.40 -23.35
CA ALA A 107 -15.37 5.86 -24.59
C ALA A 107 -14.37 4.81 -25.12
N GLU A 108 -14.92 3.86 -25.91
CA GLU A 108 -14.35 3.44 -27.20
C GLU A 108 -13.03 2.61 -27.20
N SER A 109 -13.13 1.31 -26.87
CA SER A 109 -12.11 0.31 -27.19
C SER A 109 -12.36 -0.34 -28.56
N LYS A 110 -12.08 0.35 -29.68
CA LYS A 110 -12.29 -0.22 -31.03
C LYS A 110 -11.03 -0.74 -31.74
N ASP A 111 -9.84 -0.52 -31.22
CA ASP A 111 -8.61 -0.73 -32.02
C ASP A 111 -7.59 -1.72 -31.43
N LEU A 112 -8.06 -2.80 -30.77
CA LEU A 112 -7.18 -3.89 -30.32
C LEU A 112 -7.50 -5.23 -31.02
N TRP A 113 -6.49 -5.87 -31.59
CA TRP A 113 -6.55 -7.25 -32.10
C TRP A 113 -5.66 -8.18 -31.28
N THR A 114 -5.94 -9.48 -31.34
CA THR A 114 -5.14 -10.51 -30.65
C THR A 114 -4.38 -11.34 -31.69
N CYS A 115 -3.07 -11.49 -31.51
CA CYS A 115 -2.25 -12.24 -32.44
C CYS A 115 -2.48 -13.76 -32.32
N PRO A 116 -2.75 -14.49 -33.41
CA PRO A 116 -2.98 -15.94 -33.37
C PRO A 116 -1.71 -16.77 -33.10
N GLN A 117 -0.51 -16.17 -33.23
CA GLN A 117 0.75 -16.87 -32.95
C GLN A 117 1.19 -16.74 -31.49
N CYS A 118 1.10 -15.54 -30.89
CA CYS A 118 1.64 -15.29 -29.55
C CYS A 118 0.58 -14.94 -28.50
N ASN A 119 -0.70 -14.86 -28.89
CA ASN A 119 -1.84 -14.55 -28.03
C ASN A 119 -1.75 -13.20 -27.27
N LYS A 120 -0.88 -12.30 -27.72
CA LYS A 120 -0.73 -10.95 -27.17
C LYS A 120 -1.65 -9.96 -27.88
N LYS A 121 -2.16 -8.99 -27.12
CA LYS A 121 -2.98 -7.90 -27.63
C LYS A 121 -2.09 -6.87 -28.31
N ASN A 122 -2.48 -6.44 -29.50
CA ASN A 122 -1.77 -5.41 -30.25
C ASN A 122 -2.75 -4.32 -30.71
N LYS A 123 -2.24 -3.11 -30.91
CA LYS A 123 -3.01 -1.98 -31.45
C LYS A 123 -2.97 -2.06 -32.98
N TYR A 124 -4.03 -1.60 -33.65
CA TYR A 124 -3.96 -1.35 -35.08
C TYR A 124 -3.12 -0.09 -35.31
N ILE A 125 -1.90 -0.27 -35.82
CA ILE A 125 -0.99 0.85 -36.10
C ILE A 125 -1.27 1.42 -37.49
N ASP A 126 -1.63 0.58 -38.48
CA ASP A 126 -1.80 1.01 -39.88
C ASP A 126 -2.93 0.26 -40.61
N LYS A 127 -3.60 0.94 -41.56
CA LYS A 127 -4.70 0.39 -42.38
C LYS A 127 -4.25 -0.59 -43.49
N GLY A 128 -3.00 -1.06 -43.46
CA GLY A 128 -2.37 -1.74 -44.60
C GLY A 128 -1.82 -3.15 -44.35
N ASN A 129 -1.33 -3.45 -43.14
CA ASN A 129 -0.98 -4.81 -42.68
C ASN A 129 -0.49 -4.73 -41.22
N PRO A 130 -1.32 -5.03 -40.21
CA PRO A 130 -0.86 -4.92 -38.82
C PRO A 130 0.16 -6.04 -38.53
N GLU A 131 1.36 -5.64 -38.13
CA GLU A 131 2.41 -6.55 -37.68
C GLU A 131 2.40 -6.66 -36.15
N CYS A 132 2.60 -7.86 -35.63
CA CYS A 132 2.68 -8.11 -34.20
C CYS A 132 3.99 -7.55 -33.61
N SER A 133 3.91 -6.57 -32.71
CA SER A 133 5.09 -5.97 -32.05
C SER A 133 5.90 -6.93 -31.17
N HIS A 134 5.37 -8.13 -30.91
CA HIS A 134 6.03 -9.13 -30.06
C HIS A 134 6.63 -10.31 -30.82
N CYS A 135 6.10 -10.65 -32.01
CA CYS A 135 6.55 -11.83 -32.76
C CYS A 135 6.76 -11.59 -34.25
N GLY A 136 6.51 -10.38 -34.76
CA GLY A 136 6.66 -10.03 -36.17
C GLY A 136 5.61 -10.66 -37.11
N TRP A 137 4.59 -11.31 -36.55
CA TRP A 137 3.53 -11.94 -37.35
C TRP A 137 2.64 -10.88 -38.02
N LYS A 138 2.41 -11.04 -39.33
CA LYS A 138 1.59 -10.13 -40.15
C LYS A 138 0.24 -10.76 -40.43
N LEU A 139 -0.82 -9.97 -40.25
CA LEU A 139 -2.21 -10.37 -40.49
C LEU A 139 -2.52 -10.46 -41.98
#